data_AF-A0A1A2WW06-F1
#
_entry.id   AF-A0A1A2WW06-F1
#
_cell.length_a   1.000
_cell.length_b   1.000
_cell.length_c   1.000
_cell.angle_alpha   90.00
_cell.angle_beta   90.00
_cell.angle_gamma   90.00
#
_symmetry.space_group_name_H-M   'P 1'
#
loop_
_entity.id
_entity.type
_entity.pdbx_description
1 polymer ?
#
loop_
_entity_poly.entity_id
_entity_poly.type
_entity_poly.pdbx_seq_one_letter_code
_entity_poly.pdbx_strand_id
1 'polypeptide(L)' 'MPSLNISFTDEELEAIRIAAAGDDLSLRAFAHQAILSAASEHKRRVAEAAKIVAARSAELNQRLA' A
#
# COMPACT_ATOMS: atom_id res chain seq x y z
N MET A 1 22.38 0.37 4.97
CA MET A 1 20.99 0.16 4.54
C MET A 1 20.32 1.53 4.41
N PRO A 2 19.54 1.80 3.35
CA PRO A 2 18.78 3.05 3.25
C PRO A 2 17.78 3.13 4.40
N SER A 3 17.64 4.31 5.00
CA SER A 3 16.71 4.55 6.12
C SER A 3 15.74 5.67 5.79
N LEU A 4 14.51 5.53 6.26
CA LEU A 4 13.46 6.54 6.17
C LEU A 4 13.21 7.06 7.59
N ASN A 5 13.54 8.32 7.83
CA ASN A 5 13.25 8.97 9.11
C ASN A 5 11.89 9.66 9.01
N ILE A 6 10.97 9.26 9.88
CA ILE A 6 9.62 9.80 9.97
C ILE A 6 9.41 10.18 11.43
N SER A 7 8.92 11.38 11.67
CA SER A 7 8.51 11.83 12.98
C SER A 7 7.02 11.56 13.14
N PHE A 8 6.63 11.13 14.33
CA PHE A 8 5.25 10.91 14.72
C PHE A 8 4.92 11.83 15.87
N THR A 9 3.66 12.23 15.98
CA THR A 9 3.16 12.80 17.24
C THR A 9 3.05 11.70 18.31
N ASP A 10 2.88 12.11 19.55
CA ASP A 10 2.70 11.16 20.65
C ASP A 10 1.41 10.34 20.47
N GLU A 11 0.33 10.97 19.98
CA GLU A 11 -0.94 10.30 19.68
C GLU A 11 -0.79 9.25 18.57
N GLU A 12 -0.04 9.58 17.52
CA GLU A 12 0.22 8.65 16.42
C GLU A 12 1.07 7.46 16.89
N LEU A 13 2.09 7.69 17.72
CA LEU A 13 2.89 6.61 18.29
C LEU A 13 2.07 5.69 19.18
N GLU A 14 1.15 6.24 19.97
CA GLU A 14 0.29 5.44 20.83
C GLU A 14 -0.65 4.55 20.01
N ALA A 15 -1.26 5.09 18.96
CA ALA A 15 -2.08 4.31 18.03
C ALA A 15 -1.28 3.17 17.39
N ILE A 16 -0.03 3.43 16.97
CA ILE A 16 0.86 2.41 16.40
C ILE A 16 1.24 1.35 17.44
N ARG A 17 1.49 1.73 18.70
CA ARG A 17 1.80 0.77 19.78
C ARG A 17 0.64 -0.17 20.04
N ILE A 18 -0.58 0.37 20.15
CA ILE A 18 -1.79 -0.43 20.38
C ILE A 18 -1.98 -1.44 19.23
N ALA A 19 -1.79 -1.00 17.98
CA ALA A 19 -1.91 -1.88 16.83
C ALA A 19 -0.81 -2.96 16.80
N ALA A 20 0.45 -2.60 17.06
CA ALA A 20 1.57 -3.55 17.08
C ALA A 20 1.47 -4.58 18.22
N ALA A 21 0.93 -4.18 19.37
CA ALA A 21 0.69 -5.07 20.51
C ALA A 21 -0.36 -6.14 20.21
N GLY A 22 -1.34 -5.85 19.34
CA GLY A 22 -2.32 -6.84 18.89
C GLY A 22 -1.70 -7.98 18.06
N ASP A 23 -0.60 -7.70 17.37
CA ASP A 23 0.06 -8.63 16.44
C ASP A 23 1.36 -9.26 17.02
N ASP A 24 1.70 -8.97 18.29
CA ASP A 24 2.96 -9.36 18.96
C ASP A 24 4.23 -8.94 18.16
N LEU A 25 4.14 -7.81 17.47
CA LEU A 25 5.21 -7.28 16.63
C LEU A 25 5.92 -6.11 17.29
N SER A 26 7.23 -6.01 17.03
CA SER A 26 7.95 -4.77 17.35
C SER A 26 7.40 -3.59 16.54
N LEU A 27 7.42 -2.38 17.13
CA LEU A 27 6.91 -1.16 16.49
C LEU A 27 7.49 -0.93 15.09
N ARG A 28 8.81 -1.16 14.93
CA ARG A 28 9.50 -1.01 13.65
C ARG A 28 9.07 -2.06 12.63
N ALA A 29 8.90 -3.32 13.05
CA ALA A 29 8.46 -4.39 12.17
C ALA A 29 7.03 -4.15 11.68
N PHE A 30 6.15 -3.76 12.61
CA PHE A 30 4.77 -3.38 12.30
C PHE A 30 4.72 -2.22 11.30
N ALA A 31 5.42 -1.12 11.57
CA ALA A 31 5.48 0.03 10.66
C ALA A 31 6.04 -0.34 9.28
N HIS A 32 7.09 -1.15 9.24
CA HIS A 32 7.68 -1.61 7.98
C HIS A 32 6.70 -2.47 7.16
N GLN A 33 5.99 -3.40 7.80
CA GLN A 33 4.98 -4.22 7.13
C GLN A 33 3.79 -3.38 6.65
N ALA A 34 3.31 -2.44 7.47
CA ALA A 34 2.21 -1.57 7.10
C ALA A 34 2.55 -0.74 5.85
N ILE A 35 3.76 -0.16 5.79
CA ILE A 35 4.23 0.61 4.63
C ILE A 35 4.33 -0.28 3.38
N LEU A 36 4.89 -1.49 3.51
CA LEU A 36 5.01 -2.41 2.37
C LEU A 36 3.65 -2.90 1.89
N SER A 37 2.72 -3.17 2.81
CA SER A 37 1.35 -3.58 2.49
C SER A 37 0.64 -2.47 1.72
N ALA A 38 0.66 -1.24 2.22
CA ALA A 38 0.06 -0.08 1.57
C ALA A 38 0.65 0.17 0.17
N ALA A 39 1.97 0.06 0.02
CA ALA A 39 2.64 0.20 -1.27
C ALA A 39 2.24 -0.92 -2.25
N SER A 40 2.08 -2.15 -1.77
CA SER A 40 1.68 -3.30 -2.59
C SER A 40 0.22 -3.22 -3.01
N GLU A 41 -0.68 -2.78 -2.13
CA GLU A 41 -2.08 -2.50 -2.47
C GLU A 41 -2.21 -1.39 -3.50
N HIS A 42 -1.42 -0.32 -3.37
CA HIS A 42 -1.40 0.74 -4.36
C HIS A 42 -1.01 0.20 -5.75
N LYS A 43 0.08 -0.59 -5.82
CA LYS A 43 0.48 -1.25 -7.08
C LYS A 43 -0.62 -2.15 -7.65
N ARG A 44 -1.30 -2.92 -6.80
CA ARG A 44 -2.38 -3.82 -7.22
C ARG A 44 -3.56 -3.04 -7.80
N ARG A 45 -3.99 -1.97 -7.13
CA ARG A 45 -5.05 -1.08 -7.63
C ARG A 45 -4.70 -0.46 -8.98
N VAL A 46 -3.47 0.00 -9.14
CA VAL A 46 -2.97 0.54 -10.42
C VAL A 46 -2.97 -0.52 -11.51
N ALA A 47 -2.51 -1.74 -11.22
CA ALA A 47 -2.49 -2.84 -12.18
C ALA A 47 -3.91 -3.25 -12.62
N GLU A 48 -4.87 -3.32 -11.71
CA GLU A 48 -6.27 -3.63 -12.04
C GLU A 48 -6.90 -2.50 -12.88
N ALA A 49 -6.65 -1.24 -12.54
CA ALA A 49 -7.10 -0.12 -13.39
C ALA A 49 -6.51 -0.20 -14.80
N ALA A 50 -5.22 -0.55 -14.93
CA ALA A 50 -4.56 -0.72 -16.22
C ALA A 50 -5.18 -1.87 -17.05
N LYS A 51 -5.56 -2.99 -16.41
CA LYS A 51 -6.27 -4.08 -17.10
C LYS A 51 -7.63 -3.65 -17.63
N ILE A 52 -8.40 -2.88 -16.85
CA ILE A 52 -9.70 -2.35 -17.28
C ILE A 52 -9.51 -1.44 -18.49
N VAL A 53 -8.55 -0.52 -18.44
CA VAL A 53 -8.24 0.37 -19.57
C VAL A 53 -7.82 -0.43 -20.81
N ALA A 54 -6.92 -1.41 -20.66
CA ALA A 54 -6.47 -2.23 -21.78
C ALA A 54 -7.61 -3.05 -22.41
N ALA A 55 -8.49 -3.64 -21.59
CA ALA A 55 -9.66 -4.36 -22.07
C ALA A 55 -10.63 -3.45 -22.83
N ARG A 56 -10.87 -2.23 -22.31
CA ARG A 56 -11.71 -1.23 -22.98
C ARG A 56 -11.09 -0.73 -24.29
N SER A 57 -9.78 -0.53 -24.34
CA SER A 57 -9.08 -0.15 -25.57
C SER A 57 -9.10 -1.26 -26.63
N ALA A 58 -8.95 -2.53 -26.22
CA ALA A 58 -9.06 -3.67 -27.13
C ALA A 58 -10.48 -3.81 -27.70
N GLU A 59 -11.51 -3.64 -26.86
CA GLU A 59 -12.93 -3.63 -27.28
C GLU A 59 -13.21 -2.48 -28.26
N LEU A 60 -12.68 -1.27 -27.99
CA LEU A 60 -12.85 -0.12 -28.88
C LEU A 60 -12.15 -0.34 -30.22
N ASN A 61 -10.94 -0.87 -30.22
CA ASN A 61 -10.19 -1.18 -31.44
C ASN A 61 -10.88 -2.24 -32.30
N GLN A 62 -11.53 -3.24 -31.69
CA GLN A 62 -12.35 -4.20 -32.42
C GLN A 62 -13.59 -3.60 -33.07
N ARG A 63 -14.15 -2.53 -32.48
CA ARG A 63 -15.36 -1.86 -32.99
C ARG A 63 -15.08 -0.80 -34.04
N LEU A 64 -13.84 -0.32 -34.11
CA LEU A 64 -13.38 0.71 -35.04
C LEU A 64 -12.63 0.14 -36.26
N ALA A 65 -12.40 -1.17 -36.30
CA ALA A 65 -11.80 -1.92 -37.41
C ALA A 65 -12.89 -2.61 -38.24
#